data_AF-A0A9X3E6R5-F1
#
_entry.id   AF-A0A9X3E6R5-F1
#
_cell.length_a   1.000
_cell.length_b   1.000
_cell.length_c   1.000
_cell.angle_alpha   90.00
_cell.angle_beta   90.00
_cell.angle_gamma   90.00
#
_symmetry.space_group_name_H-M   'P 1'
#
loop_
_entity.id
_entity.type
_entity.pdbx_description
1 polymer ?
#
loop_
_entity_poly.entity_id
_entity_poly.type
_entity_poly.pdbx_seq_one_letter_code
_entity_poly.pdbx_strand_id
1 'polypeptide(L)' 'MAAPILTLDLFVHGRTDRAVRLSRDGDLRNSRWVALAHLDVAMAGASRAIVTIPRWLAEQEELMTPAADAGQAELFGGAA' A
#
# COMPACT_ATOMS: atom_id res chain seq x y z
N MET A 1 -3.12 19.96 -12.35
CA MET A 1 -3.79 18.64 -12.43
C MET A 1 -3.66 18.00 -11.06
N ALA A 2 -4.74 17.50 -10.47
CA ALA A 2 -4.65 16.79 -9.19
C ALA A 2 -3.85 15.49 -9.39
N ALA A 3 -2.93 15.18 -8.48
CA ALA A 3 -2.22 13.92 -8.54
C ALA A 3 -3.20 12.76 -8.36
N PRO A 4 -3.07 11.65 -9.10
CA PRO A 4 -3.95 10.50 -8.95
C PRO A 4 -3.85 9.95 -7.52
N ILE A 5 -4.99 9.59 -6.94
CA ILE A 5 -5.10 8.99 -5.61
C ILE A 5 -5.24 7.48 -5.79
N LEU A 6 -4.57 6.70 -4.94
CA LEU A 6 -4.62 5.24 -4.91
C LEU A 6 -5.25 4.76 -3.60
N THR A 7 -5.85 3.57 -3.67
CA THR A 7 -6.31 2.83 -2.49
C THR A 7 -5.49 1.54 -2.42
N LEU A 8 -4.77 1.34 -1.32
CA LEU A 8 -3.84 0.22 -1.11
C LEU A 8 -4.24 -0.58 0.13
N ASP A 9 -4.10 -1.91 0.09
CA ASP A 9 -4.17 -2.77 1.28
C ASP A 9 -2.75 -2.89 1.87
N LEU A 10 -2.55 -2.34 3.06
CA LEU A 10 -1.25 -2.23 3.73
C LEU A 10 -1.32 -2.74 5.16
N PHE A 11 -0.16 -3.08 5.71
CA PHE A 11 -0.01 -3.46 7.10
C PHE A 11 0.38 -2.26 7.96
N VAL A 12 -0.31 -2.06 9.08
CA VAL A 12 -0.04 -1.02 10.07
C VAL A 12 0.75 -1.61 11.23
N HIS A 13 1.91 -1.02 11.52
CA HIS A 13 2.80 -1.46 12.58
C HIS A 13 2.79 -0.55 13.81
N GLY A 14 2.40 0.71 13.62
CA GLY A 14 2.40 1.70 14.68
C GLY A 14 1.79 3.01 14.19
N ARG A 15 1.31 3.81 15.14
CA ARG A 15 0.67 5.09 14.86
C ARG A 15 1.07 6.11 15.91
N THR A 16 1.32 7.33 15.49
CA THR A 16 1.50 8.49 16.35
C THR A 16 0.36 9.47 16.12
N ASP A 17 0.42 10.63 16.78
CA ASP A 17 -0.50 11.75 16.56
C ASP A 17 -0.44 12.28 15.11
N ARG A 18 0.69 12.11 14.41
CA ARG A 18 0.96 12.75 13.10
C ARG A 18 1.31 11.79 11.98
N ALA A 19 1.67 10.55 12.28
CA ALA A 19 2.15 9.61 11.28
C ALA A 19 1.67 8.18 11.56
N VAL A 20 1.68 7.36 10.51
CA VAL A 20 1.42 5.92 10.57
C VAL A 20 2.57 5.16 9.94
N ARG A 21 2.95 4.03 10.56
CA ARG A 21 4.00 3.16 10.06
C ARG A 21 3.39 2.03 9.25
N LEU A 22 3.63 2.03 7.94
CA LEU A 22 2.98 1.17 6.96
C LEU A 22 3.99 0.26 6.25
N SER A 23 3.63 -0.98 5.93
CA SER A 23 4.37 -1.81 4.98
C SER A 23 3.43 -2.51 4.01
N ARG A 24 3.94 -2.84 2.82
CA ARG A 24 3.18 -3.55 1.77
C ARG A 24 3.16 -5.08 1.95
N ASP A 25 4.15 -5.62 2.65
CA ASP A 25 4.44 -7.05 2.77
C ASP A 25 4.24 -7.60 4.19
N GLY A 26 3.91 -6.75 5.15
CA GLY A 26 3.79 -7.13 6.56
C GLY A 26 5.13 -7.18 7.31
N ASP A 27 6.26 -6.89 6.68
CA ASP A 27 7.56 -6.82 7.36
C ASP A 27 7.79 -5.41 7.95
N LEU A 28 8.03 -5.35 9.27
CA LEU A 28 8.35 -4.13 9.98
C LEU A 28 9.65 -3.47 9.48
N ARG A 29 10.62 -4.26 9.00
CA ARG A 29 11.90 -3.76 8.48
C ARG A 29 11.72 -2.97 7.18
N ASN A 30 10.73 -3.35 6.38
CA ASN A 30 10.42 -2.71 5.10
C ASN A 30 9.34 -1.61 5.24
N SER A 31 8.94 -1.30 6.47
CA SER A 31 7.92 -0.28 6.72
C SER A 31 8.45 1.15 6.53
N ARG A 32 7.52 2.08 6.29
CA ARG A 32 7.75 3.51 6.16
C ARG A 32 6.83 4.29 7.07
N TRP A 33 7.33 5.40 7.60
CA TRP A 33 6.51 6.36 8.33
C TRP A 33 5.94 7.37 7.36
N VAL A 34 4.61 7.44 7.30
CA VAL A 34 3.91 8.36 6.40
C VAL A 34 3.04 9.30 7.21
N ALA A 35 3.08 10.59 6.87
CA ALA A 35 2.31 11.62 7.57
C ALA A 35 0.80 11.46 7.30
N LEU A 36 0.01 11.51 8.38
CA LEU A 36 -1.46 11.44 8.32
C LEU A 36 -2.09 12.62 7.58
N ALA A 37 -1.36 13.74 7.43
CA ALA A 37 -1.84 14.90 6.67
C ALA A 37 -2.04 14.63 5.18
N HIS A 38 -1.48 13.54 4.66
CA HIS A 38 -1.49 13.22 3.22
C HIS A 38 -2.25 11.94 2.87
N LEU A 39 -2.84 11.25 3.84
CA LEU A 39 -3.51 9.97 3.62
C LEU A 39 -4.64 9.73 4.60
N ASP A 40 -5.55 8.84 4.23
CA ASP A 40 -6.57 8.27 5.10
C ASP A 40 -6.26 6.79 5.39
N VAL A 41 -6.61 6.30 6.57
CA VAL A 41 -6.38 4.91 7.02
C VAL A 41 -7.65 4.34 7.61
N ALA A 42 -8.24 3.37 6.93
CA ALA A 42 -9.34 2.56 7.44
C ALA A 42 -8.82 1.18 7.85
N MET A 43 -8.84 0.86 9.15
CA MET A 43 -8.42 -0.45 9.64
C MET A 43 -9.39 -1.55 9.17
N ALA A 44 -8.86 -2.61 8.56
CA ALA A 44 -9.61 -3.79 8.09
C ALA A 44 -9.35 -5.03 8.96
N GLY A 45 -8.60 -4.89 10.06
CA GLY A 45 -8.27 -5.95 11.00
C GLY A 45 -7.30 -5.45 12.07
N ALA A 46 -6.66 -6.40 12.79
CA ALA A 46 -5.71 -6.07 13.86
C ALA A 46 -4.46 -5.31 13.35
N SER A 47 -3.97 -5.67 12.16
CA SER A 47 -2.75 -5.11 11.58
C SER A 47 -2.88 -4.76 10.09
N ARG A 48 -4.05 -4.95 9.47
CA ARG A 48 -4.31 -4.57 8.07
C ARG A 48 -5.17 -3.31 7.98
N ALA A 49 -4.90 -2.48 6.99
CA ALA A 49 -5.65 -1.27 6.71
C ALA A 49 -5.75 -0.99 5.21
N ILE A 50 -6.90 -0.47 4.81
CA ILE A 50 -7.11 0.15 3.52
C ILE A 50 -6.66 1.61 3.62
N VAL A 51 -5.64 1.98 2.85
CA VAL A 51 -5.00 3.29 2.89
C VAL A 51 -5.28 4.03 1.58
N THR A 52 -5.87 5.21 1.70
CA THR A 52 -6.08 6.12 0.56
C THR A 52 -4.98 7.18 0.56
N ILE A 53 -4.16 7.19 -0.49
CA ILE A 53 -2.91 7.95 -0.54
C ILE A 53 -2.63 8.48 -1.96
N PRO A 54 -2.06 9.68 -2.13
CA PRO A 54 -1.61 10.15 -3.43
C PRO A 54 -0.55 9.23 -4.03
N ARG A 55 -0.65 8.97 -5.34
CA ARG A 55 0.26 8.08 -6.07
C ARG A 55 1.73 8.47 -5.89
N TRP A 56 2.05 9.76 -6.01
CA TRP A 56 3.43 10.23 -5.87
C TRP A 56 4.04 9.87 -4.51
N LEU A 57 3.24 9.90 -3.44
CA LEU A 57 3.70 9.57 -2.10
C LEU A 57 3.83 8.06 -1.93
N ALA A 58 2.92 7.28 -2.51
CA ALA A 58 3.03 5.83 -2.53
C ALA A 58 4.27 5.34 -3.32
N GLU A 59 4.63 6.03 -4.41
CA GLU A 59 5.84 5.77 -5.18
C GLU A 59 7.10 6.17 -4.40
N GLN A 60 7.11 7.37 -3.81
CA GLN A 60 8.24 7.87 -3.01
C GLN A 60 8.55 6.97 -1.82
N GLU A 61 7.53 6.48 -1.13
CA GLU A 61 7.66 5.61 0.03
C GLU A 61 7.70 4.12 -0.33
N GLU A 62 7.75 3.77 -1.63
CA GLU A 62 7.82 2.39 -2.12
C GLU A 62 6.68 1.48 -1.58
N LEU A 63 5.53 2.06 -1.23
CA LEU A 63 4.38 1.37 -0.63
C LEU A 63 3.49 0.68 -1.67
N MET A 64 3.74 0.93 -2.95
CA MET A 64 3.07 0.20 -4.02
C MET A 64 3.60 -1.23 -4.06
N THR A 65 2.69 -2.20 -3.99
CA THR A 65 3.01 -3.57 -4.38
C THR A 65 3.23 -3.57 -5.90
N PRO A 66 4.34 -4.12 -6.42
CA PRO A 66 4.40 -4.42 -7.84
C PRO A 66 3.20 -5.31 -8.14
N ALA A 67 2.37 -4.93 -9.11
CA ALA A 67 1.20 -5.74 -9.48
C ALA A 67 1.67 -7.17 -9.73
N ALA A 68 1.36 -8.08 -8.80
CA ALA A 68 1.47 -9.51 -9.01
C ALA A 68 0.27 -9.90 -9.87
N ASP A 69 0.23 -9.42 -11.12
CA ASP A 69 -0.57 -9.94 -12.23
C ASP A 69 -0.49 -9.04 -13.47
N ALA A 70 0.69 -9.02 -14.10
CA ALA A 70 0.79 -8.72 -15.53
C ALA A 70 1.40 -9.90 -16.31
N GLY A 71 1.45 -11.12 -15.74
CA GLY A 71 2.16 -12.23 -16.36
C GLY A 71 1.71 -13.66 -16.02
N GLN A 72 0.74 -13.89 -15.11
CA GLN A 72 0.28 -15.27 -14.83
C GLN A 72 -0.92 -15.71 -15.67
N ALA A 73 -1.58 -14.82 -16.42
CA ALA A 73 -2.65 -15.18 -17.34
C ALA A 73 -2.15 -15.87 -18.64
N GLU A 74 -0.88 -15.70 -19.03
CA GLU A 74 -0.34 -16.32 -20.26
C GLU A 74 0.30 -17.70 -20.04
N LEU A 75 0.60 -18.09 -18.79
CA LEU A 75 1.27 -19.36 -18.49
C LEU A 75 0.32 -20.57 -18.42
N PHE A 76 -0.98 -20.33 -18.28
CA PHE A 76 -2.01 -21.38 -18.25
C PHE A 76 -2.98 -21.29 -19.44
N GLY A 77 -2.50 -20.80 -20.60
CA GLY A 77 -3.13 -21.00 -21.90
C GLY A 77 -3.09 -22.48 -22.30
N GLY A 78 -3.84 -23.29 -21.55
CA GLY A 78 -4.04 -24.71 -21.81
C GLY A 78 -4.79 -24.92 -23.12
N ALA A 79 -4.23 -25.80 -23.93
CA ALA A 79 -4.88 -26.81 -24.75
C ALA A 79 -6.30 -26.50 -25.29
N ALA A 80 -6.35 -26.27 -26.60
CA ALA A 80 -7.27 -26.97 -27.49
C ALA A 80 -6.58 -27.18 -28.85
#